data_AF-A0AA89BPH8-F1
#
_entry.id   AF-A0AA89BPH8-F1
#
_cell.length_a   1.000
_cell.length_b   1.000
_cell.length_c   1.000
_cell.angle_alpha   90.00
_cell.angle_beta   90.00
_cell.angle_gamma   90.00
#
_symmetry.space_group_name_H-M   'P 1'
#
loop_
_entity.id
_entity.type
_entity.pdbx_description
1 polymer ?
#
loop_
_entity_poly.entity_id
_entity_poly.type
_entity_poly.pdbx_seq_one_letter_code
_entity_poly.pdbx_strand_id
1 'polypeptide(L)'
;VVYSVTTSTILIRFSCMITVLSLYQYGTVYCENRKCSYKAGSMDFEKGTAVGVYNDTLETTGWGILDIASGYGAETSDSDIMYAAGYVEGYLTAKRIYQHYQNMKDYFLTSRIK
;
A
#
# COMPACT_ATOMS: atom_id res chain seq x y z
N VAL A 1 52.56 22.10 31.87
CA VAL A 1 51.88 22.55 30.64
C VAL A 1 51.39 21.29 29.94
N VAL A 2 50.13 21.00 29.65
CA VAL A 2 48.84 21.67 29.78
C VAL A 2 47.79 20.57 29.46
N TYR A 3 46.73 20.50 30.29
CA TYR A 3 45.35 20.02 30.11
C TYR A 3 44.97 18.65 29.47
N SER A 4 44.25 17.88 30.30
CA SER A 4 43.17 16.94 29.97
C SER A 4 42.15 17.48 28.95
N VAL A 5 41.67 16.67 27.99
CA VAL A 5 40.28 16.79 27.50
C VAL A 5 39.72 15.42 27.09
N THR A 6 38.58 15.15 27.71
CA THR A 6 37.59 14.09 27.60
C THR A 6 37.20 13.65 26.19
N THR A 7 36.92 12.35 26.06
CA THR A 7 36.17 11.71 24.96
C THR A 7 34.82 12.41 24.75
N SER A 8 34.69 13.17 23.66
CA SER A 8 33.40 13.69 23.20
C SER A 8 33.37 13.84 21.70
N THR A 9 32.21 13.50 21.14
CA THR A 9 31.69 13.91 19.83
C THR A 9 32.40 13.38 18.59
N ILE A 10 32.08 12.14 18.23
CA ILE A 10 31.83 11.81 16.81
C ILE A 10 30.33 11.56 16.70
N LEU A 11 29.58 12.65 16.60
CA LEU A 11 28.24 12.66 16.03
C LEU A 11 28.41 12.32 14.54
N ILE A 12 28.49 11.03 14.20
CA ILE A 12 28.17 10.61 12.84
C ILE A 12 26.71 10.97 12.68
N ARG A 13 26.49 12.09 12.00
CA ARG A 13 25.20 12.40 11.41
C ARG A 13 24.84 11.24 10.51
N PHE A 14 24.08 10.29 11.06
CA PHE A 14 23.14 9.49 10.31
C PHE A 14 22.04 10.43 9.80
N SER A 15 22.42 11.44 8.99
CA SER A 15 21.54 11.95 7.96
C SER A 15 21.56 10.89 6.88
N CYS A 16 21.01 9.72 7.20
CA CYS A 16 20.53 8.82 6.16
C CYS A 16 19.55 9.68 5.40
N MET A 17 19.93 10.07 4.17
CA MET A 17 18.96 10.53 3.20
C MET A 17 17.77 9.59 3.35
N ILE A 18 16.64 10.13 3.80
CA ILE A 18 15.37 9.44 3.67
C ILE A 18 15.21 9.31 2.17
N THR A 19 15.67 8.19 1.61
CA THR A 19 15.35 7.79 0.26
C THR A 19 13.84 7.76 0.24
N VAL A 20 13.24 8.74 -0.42
CA VAL A 20 11.82 8.75 -0.74
C VAL A 20 11.61 7.59 -1.70
N LEU A 21 11.46 6.39 -1.15
CA LEU A 21 11.05 5.23 -1.90
C LEU A 21 9.56 5.44 -2.10
N SER A 22 9.17 5.96 -3.27
CA SER A 22 7.81 5.79 -3.75
C SER A 22 7.53 4.29 -3.67
N LEU A 23 6.57 3.92 -2.82
CA LEU A 23 6.28 2.54 -2.51
C LEU A 23 5.50 1.95 -3.68
N TYR A 24 6.21 1.61 -4.75
CA TYR A 24 5.64 0.97 -5.93
C TYR A 24 5.36 -0.48 -5.59
N GLN A 25 4.09 -0.81 -5.40
CA GLN A 25 3.63 -2.14 -5.04
C GLN A 25 2.86 -2.74 -6.21
N TYR A 26 3.03 -4.02 -6.43
CA TYR A 26 2.24 -4.74 -7.41
C TYR A 26 2.13 -6.21 -7.03
N GLY A 27 1.08 -6.86 -7.50
CA GLY A 27 0.86 -8.27 -7.25
C GLY A 27 -0.38 -8.81 -7.95
N THR A 28 -0.54 -10.12 -7.80
CA THR A 28 -1.67 -10.87 -8.36
C THR A 28 -2.45 -11.55 -7.26
N VAL A 29 -3.77 -11.58 -7.40
CA VAL A 29 -4.71 -12.31 -6.57
C VAL A 29 -5.28 -13.48 -7.35
N TYR A 30 -5.29 -14.64 -6.70
CA TYR A 30 -5.95 -15.86 -7.18
C TYR A 30 -7.12 -16.16 -6.26
N CYS A 31 -8.34 -16.17 -6.79
CA CYS A 31 -9.56 -16.44 -6.03
C CYS A 31 -10.34 -17.62 -6.63
N GLU A 32 -10.87 -18.46 -5.76
CA GLU A 32 -11.81 -19.52 -6.13
C GLU A 32 -12.88 -19.63 -5.03
N ASN A 33 -14.15 -19.44 -5.38
CA ASN A 33 -15.27 -19.50 -4.41
C ASN A 33 -15.04 -18.59 -3.18
N ARG A 34 -14.61 -17.35 -3.41
CA ARG A 34 -14.24 -16.32 -2.41
C ARG A 34 -13.04 -16.65 -1.50
N LYS A 35 -12.32 -17.74 -1.74
CA LYS A 35 -11.04 -18.01 -1.07
C LYS A 35 -9.93 -17.43 -1.93
N CYS A 36 -9.30 -16.36 -1.44
CA CYS A 36 -8.31 -15.61 -2.19
C CYS A 36 -6.91 -15.71 -1.58
N SER A 37 -5.90 -15.74 -2.45
CA SER A 37 -4.49 -15.66 -2.08
C SER A 37 -3.79 -14.56 -2.88
N TYR A 38 -2.90 -13.82 -2.23
CA TYR A 38 -2.15 -12.73 -2.86
C TYR A 38 -0.68 -13.10 -3.03
N LYS A 39 -0.13 -12.79 -4.20
CA LYS A 39 1.27 -12.98 -4.55
C LYS A 39 1.88 -11.63 -4.93
N ALA A 40 2.69 -11.09 -4.02
CA ALA A 40 3.45 -9.86 -4.24
C ALA A 40 4.51 -10.04 -5.35
N GLY A 41 4.79 -8.98 -6.09
CA GLY A 41 5.88 -8.96 -7.07
C GLY A 41 5.64 -9.81 -8.32
N SER A 42 4.40 -10.23 -8.57
CA SER A 42 4.01 -11.07 -9.70
C SER A 42 2.83 -10.43 -10.43
N MET A 43 2.91 -10.32 -11.75
CA MET A 43 1.80 -9.90 -12.63
C MET A 43 1.45 -11.06 -13.55
N ASP A 44 0.53 -11.92 -13.09
CA ASP A 44 0.10 -13.11 -13.80
C ASP A 44 -1.30 -12.87 -14.36
N PHE A 45 -1.36 -12.38 -15.60
CA PHE A 45 -2.60 -12.08 -16.30
C PHE A 45 -3.28 -13.34 -16.87
N GLU A 46 -2.57 -14.47 -16.98
CA GLU A 46 -3.12 -15.69 -17.57
C GLU A 46 -3.91 -16.51 -16.54
N LYS A 47 -3.41 -16.57 -15.30
CA LYS A 47 -4.02 -17.40 -14.24
C LYS A 47 -4.58 -16.58 -13.08
N GLY A 48 -4.18 -15.32 -12.96
CA GLY A 48 -4.66 -14.43 -11.91
C GLY A 48 -6.13 -14.05 -12.10
N THR A 49 -6.90 -14.04 -11.00
CA THR A 49 -8.27 -13.52 -11.01
C THR A 49 -8.26 -11.98 -11.07
N ALA A 50 -7.30 -11.36 -10.38
CA ALA A 50 -7.05 -9.92 -10.44
C ALA A 50 -5.57 -9.59 -10.29
N VAL A 51 -5.09 -8.60 -11.05
CA VAL A 51 -3.75 -8.03 -10.96
C VAL A 51 -3.89 -6.57 -10.54
N GLY A 52 -3.07 -6.12 -9.61
CA GLY A 52 -3.09 -4.74 -9.11
C GLY A 52 -1.71 -4.13 -9.05
N VAL A 53 -1.64 -2.85 -9.36
CA VAL A 53 -0.45 -2.01 -9.24
C VAL A 53 -0.85 -0.75 -8.47
N TYR A 54 -0.05 -0.39 -7.47
CA TYR A 54 -0.24 0.81 -6.69
C TYR A 54 1.05 1.61 -6.62
N ASN A 55 0.97 2.85 -7.11
CA ASN A 55 2.04 3.82 -7.04
C ASN A 55 1.69 4.90 -6.01
N ASP A 56 2.28 4.81 -4.82
CA ASP A 56 2.08 5.79 -3.75
C ASP A 56 2.96 7.04 -3.98
N THR A 57 2.45 7.96 -4.79
CA THR A 57 3.05 9.29 -5.04
C THR A 57 2.31 10.42 -4.32
N LEU A 58 1.46 10.11 -3.34
CA LEU A 58 0.59 11.12 -2.72
C LEU A 58 1.38 12.32 -2.15
N GLU A 59 2.52 12.05 -1.51
CA GLU A 59 3.32 13.09 -0.87
C GLU A 59 4.10 13.96 -1.87
N THR A 60 4.31 13.48 -3.10
CA THR A 60 5.12 14.17 -4.11
C THR A 60 4.28 14.84 -5.20
N THR A 61 3.17 14.21 -5.61
CA THR A 61 2.30 14.70 -6.69
C THR A 61 0.92 15.14 -6.21
N GLY A 62 0.56 14.81 -4.96
CA GLY A 62 -0.80 14.97 -4.43
C GLY A 62 -1.74 13.83 -4.81
N TRP A 63 -1.29 12.81 -5.54
CA TRP A 63 -2.10 11.68 -5.99
C TRP A 63 -1.39 10.34 -5.76
N GLY A 64 -2.14 9.32 -5.33
CA GLY A 64 -1.74 7.93 -5.46
C GLY A 64 -2.48 7.29 -6.64
N ILE A 65 -1.79 6.51 -7.46
CA ILE A 65 -2.37 5.88 -8.65
C ILE A 65 -2.54 4.39 -8.37
N LEU A 66 -3.77 3.89 -8.50
CA LEU A 66 -4.13 2.48 -8.34
C LEU A 66 -4.72 1.99 -9.66
N ASP A 67 -4.09 0.99 -10.24
CA ASP A 67 -4.55 0.32 -11.46
C ASP A 67 -4.86 -1.13 -11.15
N ILE A 68 -6.07 -1.58 -11.48
CA ILE A 68 -6.52 -2.95 -11.27
C ILE A 68 -7.08 -3.50 -12.57
N ALA A 69 -6.65 -4.71 -12.91
CA ALA A 69 -7.18 -5.50 -14.01
C ALA A 69 -7.68 -6.83 -13.46
N SER A 70 -8.97 -7.11 -13.58
CA SER A 70 -9.60 -8.35 -13.11
C SER A 70 -10.42 -9.02 -14.21
N GLY A 71 -10.57 -10.34 -14.11
CA GLY A 71 -11.36 -11.13 -15.07
C GLY A 71 -10.66 -11.43 -16.41
N TYR A 72 -9.35 -11.17 -16.50
CA TYR A 72 -8.55 -11.47 -17.71
C TYR A 72 -7.88 -12.86 -17.68
N GLY A 73 -7.77 -13.48 -16.51
CA GLY A 73 -7.13 -14.79 -16.34
C GLY A 73 -8.10 -15.96 -16.53
N ALA A 74 -7.96 -17.00 -15.72
CA ALA A 74 -8.82 -18.17 -15.79
C ALA A 74 -10.31 -17.83 -15.57
N GLU A 75 -11.19 -18.52 -16.31
CA GLU A 75 -12.65 -18.42 -16.18
C GLU A 75 -13.06 -18.57 -14.71
N THR A 76 -13.52 -17.47 -14.13
CA THR A 76 -13.95 -17.38 -12.72
C THR A 76 -15.30 -16.66 -12.68
N SER A 77 -16.11 -16.92 -11.64
CA SER A 77 -17.41 -16.25 -11.51
C SER A 77 -17.27 -14.73 -11.34
N ASP A 78 -18.24 -13.95 -11.86
CA ASP A 78 -18.29 -12.49 -11.67
C ASP A 78 -18.19 -12.09 -10.19
N SER A 79 -18.79 -12.89 -9.30
CA SER A 79 -18.71 -12.69 -7.86
C SER A 79 -17.28 -12.77 -7.34
N ASP A 80 -16.49 -13.71 -7.84
CA ASP A 80 -15.08 -13.87 -7.45
C ASP A 80 -14.21 -12.81 -8.11
N ILE A 81 -14.49 -12.41 -9.34
CA ILE A 81 -13.79 -11.31 -10.04
C ILE A 81 -13.94 -10.00 -9.26
N MET A 82 -15.16 -9.65 -8.85
CA MET A 82 -15.42 -8.44 -8.06
C MET A 82 -14.83 -8.53 -6.66
N TYR A 83 -14.90 -9.70 -6.02
CA TYR A 83 -14.28 -9.91 -4.72
C TYR A 83 -12.74 -9.80 -4.80
N ALA A 84 -12.12 -10.36 -5.84
CA ALA A 84 -10.68 -10.28 -6.08
C ALA A 84 -10.22 -8.84 -6.33
N ALA A 85 -11.00 -8.05 -7.08
CA ALA A 85 -10.72 -6.64 -7.31
C ALA A 85 -10.72 -5.84 -6.00
N GLY A 86 -11.74 -6.01 -5.16
CA GLY A 86 -11.78 -5.38 -3.84
C GLY A 86 -10.68 -5.88 -2.90
N TYR A 87 -10.33 -7.16 -2.98
CA TYR A 87 -9.24 -7.75 -2.20
C TYR A 87 -7.90 -7.09 -2.55
N VAL A 88 -7.57 -6.97 -3.83
CA VAL A 88 -6.28 -6.40 -4.27
C VAL A 88 -6.22 -4.90 -3.97
N GLU A 89 -7.31 -4.15 -4.17
CA GLU A 89 -7.42 -2.74 -3.76
C GLU A 89 -7.13 -2.57 -2.28
N GLY A 90 -7.85 -3.32 -1.43
CA GLY A 90 -7.72 -3.23 0.02
C GLY A 90 -6.33 -3.62 0.49
N TYR A 91 -5.71 -4.64 -0.11
CA TYR A 91 -4.36 -5.06 0.23
C TYR A 91 -3.32 -3.99 -0.10
N LEU A 92 -3.33 -3.47 -1.33
CA LEU A 92 -2.34 -2.49 -1.80
C LEU A 92 -2.49 -1.13 -1.12
N THR A 93 -3.73 -0.73 -0.78
CA THR A 93 -4.03 0.61 -0.27
C THR A 93 -4.34 0.67 1.23
N ALA A 94 -4.22 -0.45 1.97
CA ALA A 94 -4.56 -0.57 3.39
C ALA A 94 -4.07 0.60 4.26
N LYS A 95 -2.81 1.02 4.04
CA LYS A 95 -2.21 2.16 4.75
C LYS A 95 -2.97 3.47 4.49
N ARG A 96 -3.29 3.78 3.22
CA ARG A 96 -4.00 5.01 2.85
C ARG A 96 -5.46 4.96 3.27
N ILE A 97 -6.11 3.80 3.21
CA ILE A 97 -7.46 3.60 3.77
C ILE A 97 -7.46 3.94 5.27
N TYR A 98 -6.49 3.42 6.03
CA TYR A 98 -6.38 3.70 7.46
C TYR A 98 -6.16 5.20 7.73
N GLN A 99 -5.23 5.84 7.03
CA GLN A 99 -4.97 7.28 7.17
C GLN A 99 -6.22 8.12 6.84
N HIS A 100 -6.90 7.79 5.74
CA HIS A 100 -8.13 8.47 5.33
C HIS A 100 -9.23 8.33 6.39
N TYR A 101 -9.41 7.13 6.95
CA TYR A 101 -10.34 6.90 8.04
C TYR A 101 -10.01 7.73 9.28
N GLN A 102 -8.74 7.76 9.73
CA GLN A 102 -8.34 8.57 10.89
C GLN A 102 -8.58 10.06 10.67
N ASN A 103 -8.37 10.55 9.45
CA ASN A 103 -8.60 11.96 9.12
C ASN A 103 -10.09 12.33 9.06
N MET A 104 -10.96 11.42 8.60
CA MET A 104 -12.38 11.70 8.42
C MET A 104 -13.24 11.43 9.63
N LYS A 105 -12.86 10.48 10.50
CA LYS A 105 -13.72 10.00 11.59
C LYS A 105 -14.21 11.12 12.50
N ASP A 106 -13.34 12.09 12.82
CA ASP A 106 -13.68 13.14 13.78
C ASP A 106 -14.65 14.17 13.21
N TYR A 107 -14.62 14.38 11.89
CA TYR A 107 -15.53 15.30 11.21
C TYR A 107 -16.90 14.69 10.95
N PHE A 108 -16.94 13.43 10.47
CA PHE A 108 -18.17 12.82 9.97
C PHE A 108 -18.82 11.80 10.91
N LEU A 109 -18.04 11.14 11.76
CA LEU A 109 -18.51 10.01 12.57
C LEU A 109 -18.68 10.41 14.05
N THR A 110 -17.82 11.27 14.59
CA THR A 110 -17.87 11.71 15.98
C THR A 110 -18.85 12.87 16.22
N SER A 111 -19.15 13.69 15.21
CA SER A 111 -19.97 14.91 15.33
C SER A 111 -21.48 14.68 15.55
N ARG A 112 -21.95 13.42 15.58
CA ARG A 112 -23.36 13.05 15.82
C ARG A 112 -23.69 12.56 17.23
N ILE A 113 -22.77 12.74 18.19
CA ILE A 113 -23.06 12.54 19.61
C ILE A 113 -22.97 13.91 20.29
N LYS A 114 -24.11 14.59 20.40
CA LYS A 114 -24.32 15.72 21.30
C LYS A 114 -25.50 15.40 22.20
#